data_AF-A0A813GVN0-F1
#
_entry.id   AF-A0A813GVN0-F1
#
_cell.length_a   1.000
_cell.length_b   1.000
_cell.length_c   1.000
_cell.angle_alpha   90.00
_cell.angle_beta   90.00
_cell.angle_gamma   90.00
#
_symmetry.space_group_name_H-M   'P 1'
#
loop_
_entity.id
_entity.type
_entity.pdbx_description
1 polymer ?
#
loop_
_entity_poly.entity_id
_entity_poly.type
_entity_poly.pdbx_seq_one_letter_code
_entity_poly.pdbx_strand_id
1 'polypeptide(L)'
;MNGIFDNVVALRWLQKYVSHFGGDPGQVTIFGQSSGAYSLCTLCVAPDARGLFKRAGLLSGPCFGGPASRGWGPRSAELGRNVSEQILAAHGSGRDLASLRGLPAENVQWPAEWLSDLTKAPSFSGYFEDTAVLPLPADELWRRGAIVPEEVMVSCTSKDGTGAFYGLAPTLGLIGPDENTNTSGGYDSKMRAAWGADAEDVLRQYPLTDYPSAPAAFIQADADAYVICPSRRVARYAARAGRRVWVAEFAHFQPSPSQPMGCSGYGPQGCQGFGCDNGVELDVVPGRHVTHQTELWASHGGDVKFVFGTETGPDGLGPPSNLSHCEFDADERQLSRTVMAHWAAFARHGNPNAGLALEQLSWPSAEVRADGQVDISRMRFSVEATDGALTGLRAGMHDHNCDFWDTLYPEGPLDAAKVIQEPRVAGFTEWV
;
A
#
# COMPACT_ATOMS: atom_id res chain seq x y z
N MET A 1 -16.23 -12.87 -10.53
CA MET A 1 -16.85 -11.58 -10.14
C MET A 1 -15.74 -10.55 -10.24
N ASN A 2 -15.98 -9.39 -10.85
CA ASN A 2 -14.91 -8.50 -11.22
C ASN A 2 -15.14 -7.11 -10.60
N GLY A 3 -14.62 -6.93 -9.37
CA GLY A 3 -14.78 -5.69 -8.62
C GLY A 3 -14.19 -4.45 -9.31
N ILE A 4 -13.30 -4.63 -10.28
CA ILE A 4 -12.80 -3.50 -11.08
C ILE A 4 -13.89 -2.97 -12.02
N PHE A 5 -14.70 -3.84 -12.63
CA PHE A 5 -15.83 -3.40 -13.44
C PHE A 5 -16.89 -2.68 -12.62
N ASP A 6 -17.12 -3.10 -11.37
CA ASP A 6 -18.02 -2.40 -10.45
C ASP A 6 -17.52 -0.96 -10.21
N ASN A 7 -16.22 -0.78 -10.03
CA ASN A 7 -15.60 0.56 -9.94
C ASN A 7 -15.78 1.37 -11.24
N VAL A 8 -15.60 0.75 -12.41
CA VAL A 8 -15.83 1.43 -13.71
C VAL A 8 -17.29 1.88 -13.83
N VAL A 9 -18.26 1.05 -13.45
CA VAL A 9 -19.68 1.40 -13.47
C VAL A 9 -19.97 2.56 -12.51
N ALA A 10 -19.41 2.52 -11.29
CA ALA A 10 -19.55 3.61 -10.33
C ALA A 10 -18.96 4.93 -10.85
N LEU A 11 -17.81 4.87 -11.53
CA LEU A 11 -17.19 6.05 -12.14
C LEU A 11 -18.00 6.60 -13.33
N ARG A 12 -18.60 5.73 -14.15
CA ARG A 12 -19.55 6.16 -15.21
C ARG A 12 -20.79 6.83 -14.61
N TRP A 13 -21.28 6.31 -13.48
CA TRP A 13 -22.35 6.96 -12.73
C TRP A 13 -21.93 8.35 -12.25
N LEU A 14 -20.73 8.49 -11.66
CA LEU A 14 -20.20 9.79 -11.23
C LEU A 14 -20.12 10.77 -12.40
N GLN A 15 -19.55 10.36 -13.53
CA GLN A 15 -19.48 11.19 -14.74
C GLN A 15 -20.87 11.67 -15.21
N LYS A 16 -21.91 10.84 -15.09
CA LYS A 16 -23.27 11.17 -15.51
C LYS A 16 -24.03 12.05 -14.50
N TYR A 17 -23.81 11.87 -13.20
CA TYR A 17 -24.71 12.39 -12.18
C TYR A 17 -24.08 13.38 -11.19
N VAL A 18 -22.74 13.44 -11.06
CA VAL A 18 -22.09 14.26 -10.01
C VAL A 18 -22.43 15.75 -10.11
N SER A 19 -22.73 16.26 -11.31
CA SER A 19 -23.16 17.65 -11.52
C SER A 19 -24.48 18.00 -10.82
N HIS A 20 -25.37 17.04 -10.60
CA HIS A 20 -26.61 17.24 -9.84
C HIS A 20 -26.35 17.47 -8.34
N PHE A 21 -25.16 17.11 -7.87
CA PHE A 21 -24.70 17.31 -6.49
C PHE A 21 -23.72 18.49 -6.38
N GLY A 22 -23.56 19.28 -7.44
CA GLY A 22 -22.64 20.43 -7.47
C GLY A 22 -21.18 20.09 -7.73
N GLY A 23 -20.86 18.83 -8.06
CA GLY A 23 -19.50 18.43 -8.46
C GLY A 23 -19.23 18.65 -9.95
N ASP A 24 -17.95 18.75 -10.31
CA ASP A 24 -17.52 18.85 -11.70
C ASP A 24 -17.03 17.47 -12.19
N PRO A 25 -17.70 16.83 -13.17
CA PRO A 25 -17.27 15.55 -13.73
C PRO A 25 -15.86 15.63 -14.39
N GLY A 26 -15.41 16.81 -14.81
CA GLY A 26 -14.07 17.05 -15.32
C GLY A 26 -12.97 17.20 -14.25
N GLN A 27 -13.34 17.19 -12.96
CA GLN A 27 -12.42 17.35 -11.82
C GLN A 27 -12.57 16.21 -10.80
N VAL A 28 -12.75 14.98 -11.29
CA VAL A 28 -12.81 13.79 -10.42
C VAL A 28 -11.40 13.33 -10.05
N THR A 29 -11.14 13.23 -8.75
CA THR A 29 -9.94 12.60 -8.18
C THR A 29 -10.36 11.35 -7.43
N ILE A 30 -9.70 10.22 -7.68
CA ILE A 30 -9.88 9.00 -6.90
C ILE A 30 -8.66 8.82 -6.02
N PHE A 31 -8.86 8.45 -4.77
CA PHE A 31 -7.79 7.95 -3.91
C PHE A 31 -8.25 6.65 -3.28
N GLY A 32 -7.30 5.75 -3.03
CA GLY A 32 -7.56 4.46 -2.40
C GLY A 32 -6.42 4.09 -1.48
N GLN A 33 -6.71 3.33 -0.44
CA GLN A 33 -5.71 2.80 0.48
C GLN A 33 -5.63 1.28 0.33
N SER A 34 -4.43 0.71 0.43
CA SER A 34 -4.20 -0.75 0.38
C SER A 34 -4.86 -1.39 -0.85
N SER A 35 -5.72 -2.40 -0.67
CA SER A 35 -6.52 -3.03 -1.73
C SER A 35 -7.31 -2.03 -2.62
N GLY A 36 -7.73 -0.90 -2.05
CA GLY A 36 -8.34 0.21 -2.80
C GLY A 36 -7.33 0.92 -3.71
N ALA A 37 -6.09 1.12 -3.26
CA ALA A 37 -5.00 1.62 -4.12
C ALA A 37 -4.58 0.61 -5.18
N TYR A 38 -4.55 -0.69 -4.88
CA TYR A 38 -4.32 -1.73 -5.91
C TYR A 38 -5.42 -1.73 -6.98
N SER A 39 -6.69 -1.60 -6.57
CA SER A 39 -7.82 -1.47 -7.49
C SER A 39 -7.70 -0.20 -8.34
N LEU A 40 -7.37 0.94 -7.71
CA LEU A 40 -7.14 2.19 -8.41
C LEU A 40 -5.95 2.10 -9.37
N CYS A 41 -4.89 1.40 -9.00
CA CYS A 41 -3.75 1.19 -9.88
C CYS A 41 -4.16 0.46 -11.17
N THR A 42 -5.02 -0.56 -11.07
CA THR A 42 -5.62 -1.23 -12.23
C THR A 42 -6.43 -0.24 -13.07
N LEU A 43 -7.29 0.58 -12.42
CA LEU A 43 -8.07 1.61 -13.10
C LEU A 43 -7.20 2.66 -13.81
N CYS A 44 -6.04 2.99 -13.26
CA CYS A 44 -5.08 3.92 -13.86
C CYS A 44 -4.51 3.43 -15.19
N VAL A 45 -4.65 2.15 -15.54
CA VAL A 45 -4.20 1.61 -16.84
C VAL A 45 -5.31 0.90 -17.62
N ALA A 46 -6.52 0.82 -17.04
CA ALA A 46 -7.67 0.20 -17.68
C ALA A 46 -8.20 1.04 -18.85
N PRO A 47 -8.35 0.46 -20.06
CA PRO A 47 -8.93 1.17 -21.20
C PRO A 47 -10.32 1.76 -20.93
N ASP A 48 -11.15 1.02 -20.18
CA ASP A 48 -12.54 1.40 -19.89
C ASP A 48 -12.68 2.49 -18.83
N ALA A 49 -11.60 2.82 -18.13
CA ALA A 49 -11.56 3.89 -17.12
C ALA A 49 -11.05 5.22 -17.69
N ARG A 50 -10.60 5.25 -18.96
CA ARG A 50 -10.13 6.47 -19.63
C ARG A 50 -11.20 7.55 -19.65
N GLY A 51 -10.83 8.73 -19.18
CA GLY A 51 -11.71 9.89 -19.12
C GLY A 51 -12.75 9.85 -17.99
N LEU A 52 -12.74 8.82 -17.13
CA LEU A 52 -13.68 8.75 -16.00
C LEU A 52 -13.17 9.46 -14.74
N PHE A 53 -11.87 9.73 -14.65
CA PHE A 53 -11.24 10.50 -13.59
C PHE A 53 -9.97 11.17 -14.11
N LYS A 54 -9.55 12.22 -13.41
CA LYS A 54 -8.43 13.08 -13.80
C LYS A 54 -7.15 12.77 -13.02
N ARG A 55 -7.29 12.44 -11.73
CA ARG A 55 -6.17 12.30 -10.78
C ARG A 55 -6.31 11.06 -9.93
N ALA A 56 -5.18 10.51 -9.51
CA ALA A 56 -5.12 9.31 -8.67
C ALA A 56 -4.25 9.53 -7.43
N GLY A 57 -4.74 9.12 -6.26
CA GLY A 57 -3.98 8.98 -5.01
C GLY A 57 -3.84 7.52 -4.63
N LEU A 58 -2.62 6.97 -4.71
CA LEU A 58 -2.30 5.58 -4.37
C LEU A 58 -1.66 5.56 -2.97
N LEU A 59 -2.44 5.19 -1.94
CA LEU A 59 -1.97 5.11 -0.55
C LEU A 59 -1.68 3.65 -0.20
N SER A 60 -0.43 3.32 0.16
CA SER A 60 -0.02 1.99 0.62
C SER A 60 -0.38 0.83 -0.32
N GLY A 61 -0.46 1.08 -1.64
CA GLY A 61 -0.90 0.11 -2.63
C GLY A 61 -0.24 0.30 -4.00
N PRO A 62 1.04 -0.06 -4.13
CA PRO A 62 1.89 0.24 -5.28
C PRO A 62 1.69 -0.64 -6.50
N CYS A 63 0.48 -1.15 -6.75
CA CYS A 63 0.15 -2.04 -7.87
C CYS A 63 0.71 -3.46 -7.79
N PHE A 64 1.96 -3.59 -7.36
CA PHE A 64 2.76 -4.81 -7.26
C PHE A 64 3.72 -4.68 -6.06
N GLY A 65 4.23 -5.79 -5.54
CA GLY A 65 5.26 -5.72 -4.49
C GLY A 65 5.69 -7.09 -4.00
N GLY A 66 6.98 -7.22 -3.65
CA GLY A 66 7.61 -8.47 -3.23
C GLY A 66 7.66 -9.57 -4.29
N PRO A 67 8.21 -10.75 -3.96
CA PRO A 67 8.27 -11.90 -4.86
C PRO A 67 6.87 -12.40 -5.21
N ALA A 68 6.66 -12.88 -6.44
CA ALA A 68 5.35 -13.33 -6.92
C ALA A 68 4.71 -14.43 -6.04
N SER A 69 5.51 -15.20 -5.31
CA SER A 69 5.07 -16.23 -4.36
C SER A 69 4.37 -15.70 -3.11
N ARG A 70 4.64 -14.44 -2.71
CA ARG A 70 4.06 -13.80 -1.51
C ARG A 70 3.58 -12.37 -1.74
N GLY A 71 3.75 -11.85 -2.94
CA GLY A 71 3.56 -10.45 -3.27
C GLY A 71 2.12 -9.98 -3.22
N TRP A 72 1.94 -8.69 -2.96
CA TRP A 72 0.65 -8.03 -3.11
C TRP A 72 0.57 -7.56 -4.56
N GLY A 73 -0.19 -8.28 -5.37
CA GLY A 73 -0.19 -8.06 -6.80
C GLY A 73 -1.11 -9.02 -7.54
N PRO A 74 -1.24 -8.83 -8.85
CA PRO A 74 -2.16 -9.59 -9.65
C PRO A 74 -1.80 -11.07 -9.68
N ARG A 75 -2.80 -11.93 -9.53
CA ARG A 75 -2.68 -13.39 -9.64
C ARG A 75 -3.05 -13.85 -11.04
N SER A 76 -2.42 -14.93 -11.47
CA SER A 76 -2.73 -15.52 -12.77
C SER A 76 -4.17 -16.05 -12.81
N ALA A 77 -4.80 -15.97 -13.98
CA ALA A 77 -6.10 -16.60 -14.21
C ALA A 77 -6.07 -18.12 -13.95
N GLU A 78 -4.90 -18.77 -14.11
CA GLU A 78 -4.71 -20.17 -13.76
C GLU A 78 -4.86 -20.40 -12.25
N LEU A 79 -4.22 -19.58 -11.41
CA LEU A 79 -4.39 -19.66 -9.96
C LEU A 79 -5.86 -19.45 -9.57
N GLY A 80 -6.55 -18.48 -10.18
CA GLY A 80 -7.98 -18.24 -9.93
C GLY A 80 -8.87 -19.42 -10.31
N ARG A 81 -8.55 -20.12 -11.40
CA ARG A 81 -9.22 -21.38 -11.77
C ARG A 81 -8.95 -22.48 -10.77
N ASN A 82 -7.69 -22.67 -10.36
CA ASN A 82 -7.31 -23.70 -9.39
C ASN A 82 -8.03 -23.49 -8.03
N VAL A 83 -8.14 -22.24 -7.58
CA VAL A 83 -8.90 -21.90 -6.36
C VAL A 83 -10.39 -22.21 -6.54
N SER A 84 -10.97 -21.83 -7.68
CA SER A 84 -12.38 -22.12 -7.99
C SER A 84 -12.67 -23.62 -8.02
N GLU A 85 -11.76 -24.43 -8.58
CA GLU A 85 -11.87 -25.89 -8.61
C GLU A 85 -11.78 -26.51 -7.21
N GLN A 86 -10.91 -25.98 -6.34
CA GLN A 86 -10.82 -26.44 -4.94
C GLN A 86 -12.11 -26.15 -4.17
N ILE A 87 -12.69 -24.97 -4.34
CA ILE A 87 -13.98 -24.60 -3.73
C ILE A 87 -15.08 -25.57 -4.19
N LEU A 88 -15.19 -25.80 -5.50
CA LEU A 88 -16.19 -26.72 -6.07
C LEU A 88 -16.02 -28.15 -5.55
N ALA A 89 -14.78 -28.64 -5.46
CA ALA A 89 -14.47 -29.97 -4.94
C ALA A 89 -14.85 -30.10 -3.46
N ALA A 90 -14.56 -29.09 -2.63
CA ALA A 90 -14.92 -29.08 -1.21
C ALA A 90 -16.44 -29.15 -0.96
N HIS A 91 -17.25 -28.69 -1.91
CA HIS A 91 -18.70 -28.71 -1.86
C HIS A 91 -19.34 -29.85 -2.68
N GLY A 92 -18.55 -30.81 -3.18
CA GLY A 92 -19.05 -31.93 -3.98
C GLY A 92 -19.83 -31.48 -5.23
N SER A 93 -19.51 -30.29 -5.75
CA SER A 93 -20.21 -29.65 -6.87
C SER A 93 -19.55 -29.97 -8.21
N GLY A 94 -20.21 -29.63 -9.32
CA GLY A 94 -19.63 -29.80 -10.66
C GLY A 94 -18.38 -28.95 -10.88
N ARG A 95 -17.71 -29.11 -12.02
CA ARG A 95 -16.44 -28.41 -12.36
C ARG A 95 -16.64 -27.21 -13.30
N ASP A 96 -17.85 -26.68 -13.37
CA ASP A 96 -18.22 -25.60 -14.27
C ASP A 96 -18.67 -24.33 -13.54
N LEU A 97 -18.73 -23.22 -14.29
CA LEU A 97 -19.14 -21.92 -13.76
C LEU A 97 -20.60 -21.92 -13.26
N ALA A 98 -21.46 -22.77 -13.82
CA ALA A 98 -22.86 -22.87 -13.38
C ALA A 98 -22.94 -23.48 -11.98
N SER A 99 -22.13 -24.49 -11.70
CA SER A 99 -21.98 -25.10 -10.39
C SER A 99 -21.46 -24.08 -9.37
N LEU A 100 -20.45 -23.28 -9.74
CA LEU A 100 -19.89 -22.25 -8.86
C LEU A 100 -20.93 -21.17 -8.53
N ARG A 101 -21.73 -20.75 -9.52
CA ARG A 101 -22.83 -19.79 -9.33
C ARG A 101 -24.01 -20.36 -8.52
N GLY A 102 -24.14 -21.68 -8.46
CA GLY A 102 -25.15 -22.37 -7.67
C GLY A 102 -24.81 -22.47 -6.18
N LEU A 103 -23.55 -22.21 -5.80
CA LEU A 103 -23.14 -22.20 -4.40
C LEU A 103 -23.66 -20.94 -3.69
N PRO A 104 -24.07 -21.04 -2.41
CA PRO A 104 -24.25 -19.89 -1.54
C PRO A 104 -22.97 -19.04 -1.49
N ALA A 105 -23.09 -17.72 -1.42
CA ALA A 105 -21.93 -16.82 -1.46
C ALA A 105 -20.96 -17.05 -0.27
N GLU A 106 -21.50 -17.42 0.88
CA GLU A 106 -20.76 -17.82 2.08
C GLU A 106 -19.93 -19.10 1.90
N ASN A 107 -20.21 -19.89 0.86
CA ASN A 107 -19.45 -21.09 0.50
C ASN A 107 -18.39 -20.80 -0.58
N VAL A 108 -18.45 -19.64 -1.23
CA VAL A 108 -17.43 -19.20 -2.19
C VAL A 108 -16.36 -18.41 -1.42
N GLN A 109 -15.64 -19.13 -0.56
CA GLN A 109 -14.58 -18.58 0.28
C GLN A 109 -13.24 -19.17 -0.13
N TRP A 110 -12.16 -18.47 0.20
CA TRP A 110 -10.81 -19.03 0.06
C TRP A 110 -10.71 -20.35 0.84
N PRO A 111 -10.05 -21.38 0.30
CA PRO A 111 -9.90 -22.65 1.01
C PRO A 111 -9.20 -22.43 2.35
N ALA A 112 -9.72 -23.03 3.43
CA ALA A 112 -9.29 -22.78 4.81
C ALA A 112 -7.78 -23.02 5.02
N GLU A 113 -7.18 -23.95 4.28
CA GLU A 113 -5.75 -24.24 4.30
C GLU A 113 -4.86 -23.05 3.89
N TRP A 114 -5.37 -22.13 3.05
CA TRP A 114 -4.67 -20.91 2.63
C TRP A 114 -4.68 -19.84 3.71
N LEU A 115 -5.74 -19.83 4.53
CA LEU A 115 -5.87 -18.97 5.71
C LEU A 115 -5.01 -19.47 6.88
N SER A 116 -4.79 -20.79 6.98
CA SER A 116 -4.04 -21.39 8.08
C SER A 116 -2.53 -21.55 7.82
N ASP A 117 -2.09 -21.56 6.55
CA ASP A 117 -0.67 -21.66 6.19
C ASP A 117 -0.08 -20.27 6.02
N LEU A 118 0.60 -19.75 7.05
CA LEU A 118 1.17 -18.41 7.08
C LEU A 118 2.31 -18.18 6.05
N THR A 119 2.85 -19.25 5.46
CA THR A 119 3.78 -19.15 4.32
C THR A 119 3.04 -18.87 3.01
N LYS A 120 1.74 -19.21 2.96
CA LYS A 120 0.82 -18.98 1.84
C LYS A 120 -0.20 -17.88 2.12
N ALA A 121 -0.37 -17.43 3.36
CA ALA A 121 -1.29 -16.35 3.74
C ALA A 121 -1.07 -15.04 2.97
N PRO A 122 0.13 -14.66 2.51
CA PRO A 122 0.30 -13.52 1.59
C PRO A 122 -0.30 -13.76 0.18
N SER A 123 -0.69 -14.99 -0.13
CA SER A 123 -1.46 -15.33 -1.34
C SER A 123 -2.94 -14.93 -1.24
N PHE A 124 -3.42 -14.65 -0.02
CA PHE A 124 -4.81 -14.36 0.34
C PHE A 124 -5.39 -13.08 -0.29
N SER A 125 -4.53 -12.13 -0.71
CA SER A 125 -4.93 -10.74 -1.01
C SER A 125 -4.66 -10.28 -2.44
N GLY A 126 -4.28 -11.18 -3.36
CA GLY A 126 -4.10 -10.80 -4.76
C GLY A 126 -5.43 -10.70 -5.50
N TYR A 127 -5.66 -9.60 -6.24
CA TYR A 127 -6.73 -9.54 -7.24
C TYR A 127 -6.31 -10.34 -8.47
N PHE A 128 -7.28 -10.87 -9.22
CA PHE A 128 -6.98 -11.55 -10.48
C PHE A 128 -7.03 -10.55 -11.61
N GLU A 129 -5.91 -10.32 -12.27
CA GLU A 129 -5.95 -9.65 -13.57
C GLU A 129 -6.41 -10.67 -14.61
N ASP A 130 -7.60 -10.43 -15.15
CA ASP A 130 -8.08 -11.14 -16.31
C ASP A 130 -7.97 -10.24 -17.55
N THR A 131 -7.91 -10.87 -18.72
CA THR A 131 -7.82 -10.16 -20.00
C THR A 131 -9.11 -9.41 -20.36
N ALA A 132 -10.15 -9.50 -19.52
CA ALA A 132 -11.37 -8.73 -19.72
C ALA A 132 -11.20 -7.30 -19.21
N VAL A 133 -10.43 -7.09 -18.13
CA VAL A 133 -10.14 -5.74 -17.58
C VAL A 133 -8.95 -5.10 -18.27
N LEU A 134 -7.84 -5.83 -18.38
CA LEU A 134 -6.58 -5.29 -18.90
C LEU A 134 -6.07 -6.14 -20.07
N PRO A 135 -5.54 -5.51 -21.14
CA PRO A 135 -4.93 -6.25 -22.25
C PRO A 135 -3.60 -6.91 -21.87
N LEU A 136 -2.93 -6.42 -20.82
CA LEU A 136 -1.65 -6.89 -20.28
C LEU A 136 -1.65 -6.69 -18.75
N PRO A 137 -0.74 -7.34 -18.01
CA PRO A 137 -0.61 -7.09 -16.58
C PRO A 137 -0.42 -5.61 -16.22
N ALA A 138 -0.95 -5.15 -15.09
CA ALA A 138 -0.90 -3.72 -14.75
C ALA A 138 0.52 -3.19 -14.64
N ASP A 139 1.44 -3.95 -14.01
CA ASP A 139 2.85 -3.57 -13.88
C ASP A 139 3.50 -3.30 -15.24
N GLU A 140 3.19 -4.13 -16.25
CA GLU A 140 3.64 -3.94 -17.61
C GLU A 140 3.03 -2.70 -18.26
N LEU A 141 1.73 -2.45 -18.07
CA LEU A 141 1.08 -1.25 -18.60
C LEU A 141 1.62 0.05 -17.98
N TRP A 142 1.89 0.03 -16.67
CA TRP A 142 2.55 1.14 -15.96
C TRP A 142 3.96 1.37 -16.49
N ARG A 143 4.76 0.30 -16.63
CA ARG A 143 6.11 0.37 -17.20
C ARG A 143 6.11 0.92 -18.63
N ARG A 144 5.12 0.57 -19.45
CA ARG A 144 4.95 1.10 -20.83
C ARG A 144 4.39 2.53 -20.86
N GLY A 145 4.04 3.12 -19.73
CA GLY A 145 3.51 4.48 -19.63
C GLY A 145 2.05 4.63 -20.08
N ALA A 146 1.27 3.55 -20.10
CA ALA A 146 -0.16 3.57 -20.46
C ALA A 146 -1.07 4.14 -19.34
N ILE A 147 -0.55 5.11 -18.59
CA ILE A 147 -1.13 5.64 -17.37
C ILE A 147 -2.16 6.72 -17.73
N VAL A 148 -3.40 6.54 -17.29
CA VAL A 148 -4.56 7.40 -17.53
C VAL A 148 -4.52 8.75 -16.80
N PRO A 149 -4.34 8.82 -15.46
CA PRO A 149 -4.40 10.09 -14.74
C PRO A 149 -3.26 11.04 -15.16
N GLU A 150 -3.57 12.33 -15.20
CA GLU A 150 -2.60 13.40 -15.51
C GLU A 150 -1.64 13.64 -14.33
N GLU A 151 -2.19 13.51 -13.12
CA GLU A 151 -1.52 13.73 -11.85
C GLU A 151 -1.68 12.52 -10.93
N VAL A 152 -0.57 12.09 -10.34
CA VAL A 152 -0.51 10.93 -9.44
C VAL A 152 0.12 11.35 -8.13
N MET A 153 -0.54 11.02 -7.02
CA MET A 153 0.07 11.06 -5.70
C MET A 153 0.29 9.63 -5.24
N VAL A 154 1.49 9.32 -4.73
CA VAL A 154 1.83 8.03 -4.16
C VAL A 154 2.22 8.24 -2.70
N SER A 155 1.64 7.48 -1.79
CA SER A 155 1.93 7.55 -0.35
C SER A 155 2.17 6.15 0.19
N CYS A 156 3.04 6.02 1.17
CA CYS A 156 3.19 4.85 2.00
C CYS A 156 3.38 5.27 3.46
N THR A 157 3.19 4.37 4.41
CA THR A 157 3.64 4.59 5.78
C THR A 157 5.12 4.22 5.93
N SER A 158 5.78 4.60 7.02
CA SER A 158 7.22 4.33 7.20
C SER A 158 7.54 2.87 7.53
N LYS A 159 6.54 2.08 7.96
CA LYS A 159 6.61 0.62 8.18
C LYS A 159 5.54 -0.11 7.36
N ASP A 160 5.34 0.35 6.14
CA ASP A 160 4.27 -0.13 5.28
C ASP A 160 4.61 -1.47 4.64
N GLY A 161 3.99 -2.55 5.10
CA GLY A 161 4.30 -3.92 4.68
C GLY A 161 3.22 -4.92 5.07
N THR A 162 3.40 -6.17 4.64
CA THR A 162 2.52 -7.31 4.94
C THR A 162 2.60 -7.71 6.42
N GLY A 163 3.77 -7.57 7.02
CA GLY A 163 4.06 -7.89 8.42
C GLY A 163 3.50 -6.86 9.41
N ALA A 164 3.20 -5.64 8.95
CA ALA A 164 2.64 -4.54 9.76
C ALA A 164 1.10 -4.53 9.81
N PHE A 165 0.41 -5.35 9.00
CA PHE A 165 -1.05 -5.41 8.92
C PHE A 165 -1.69 -6.15 10.11
N TYR A 166 -0.97 -7.06 10.77
CA TYR A 166 -1.56 -8.02 11.70
C TYR A 166 -1.10 -7.80 13.13
N GLY A 167 -1.54 -6.72 13.78
CA GLY A 167 -1.26 -6.41 15.20
C GLY A 167 -1.64 -7.49 16.25
N LEU A 168 -1.97 -8.72 15.83
CA LEU A 168 -2.12 -9.92 16.66
C LEU A 168 -0.93 -10.90 16.55
N ALA A 169 -0.05 -10.73 15.55
CA ALA A 169 1.22 -11.44 15.40
C ALA A 169 2.14 -10.61 14.48
N PRO A 170 3.10 -9.82 15.01
CA PRO A 170 4.09 -9.16 14.15
C PRO A 170 4.69 -10.20 13.21
N THR A 171 4.89 -9.85 11.94
CA THR A 171 5.41 -10.76 10.89
C THR A 171 4.48 -11.89 10.43
N LEU A 172 3.15 -11.79 10.63
CA LEU A 172 2.20 -12.87 10.32
C LEU A 172 2.45 -14.13 11.17
N GLY A 173 3.03 -14.00 12.36
CA GLY A 173 3.43 -15.15 13.18
C GLY A 173 4.59 -15.96 12.59
N LEU A 174 5.28 -15.44 11.55
CA LEU A 174 6.51 -16.04 11.05
C LEU A 174 7.60 -15.93 12.11
N ILE A 175 7.73 -14.78 12.74
CA ILE A 175 8.62 -14.50 13.86
C ILE A 175 7.76 -14.25 15.09
N GLY A 176 7.92 -15.12 16.08
CA GLY A 176 7.14 -15.07 17.30
C GLY A 176 7.59 -13.94 18.25
N PRO A 177 6.68 -13.42 19.10
CA PRO A 177 7.02 -12.49 20.17
C PRO A 177 8.10 -13.02 21.14
N ASP A 178 8.05 -14.34 21.42
CA ASP A 178 8.99 -15.06 22.28
C ASP A 178 10.26 -15.53 21.55
N GLU A 179 10.33 -15.36 20.23
CA GLU A 179 11.56 -15.57 19.44
C GLU A 179 12.55 -14.39 19.59
N ASN A 180 12.31 -13.53 20.60
CA ASN A 180 13.18 -12.48 21.13
C ASN A 180 14.54 -12.97 21.65
N THR A 181 14.89 -14.24 21.45
CA THR A 181 16.26 -14.70 21.68
C THR A 181 17.09 -14.34 20.45
N ASN A 182 18.16 -13.59 20.65
CA ASN A 182 19.24 -13.29 19.70
C ASN A 182 19.96 -14.56 19.15
N THR A 183 19.22 -15.60 18.79
CA THR A 183 19.75 -16.76 18.07
C THR A 183 19.38 -16.57 16.60
N SER A 184 20.39 -16.25 15.79
CA SER A 184 20.30 -16.11 14.33
C SER A 184 19.54 -17.24 13.64
N GLY A 185 19.49 -18.44 14.24
CA GLY A 185 18.76 -19.59 13.71
C GLY A 185 17.25 -19.37 13.50
N GLY A 186 16.59 -18.56 14.34
CA GLY A 186 15.17 -18.24 14.19
C GLY A 186 14.93 -17.29 13.02
N TYR A 187 15.55 -16.10 13.08
CA TYR A 187 15.46 -15.06 12.05
C TYR A 187 15.83 -15.58 10.66
N ASP A 188 17.00 -16.19 10.49
CA ASP A 188 17.47 -16.65 9.19
C ASP A 188 16.54 -17.70 8.57
N SER A 189 16.01 -18.61 9.40
CA SER A 189 15.05 -19.63 8.94
C SER A 189 13.77 -18.99 8.40
N LYS A 190 13.25 -17.95 9.06
CA LYS A 190 12.03 -17.26 8.61
C LYS A 190 12.29 -16.38 7.40
N MET A 191 13.45 -15.73 7.31
CA MET A 191 13.88 -15.03 6.10
C MET A 191 13.97 -15.98 4.90
N ARG A 192 14.55 -17.19 5.09
CA ARG A 192 14.58 -18.25 4.07
C ARG A 192 13.20 -18.75 3.69
N ALA A 193 12.28 -18.88 4.64
CA ALA A 193 10.90 -19.25 4.36
C ALA A 193 10.14 -18.15 3.59
N ALA A 194 10.43 -16.88 3.86
CA ALA A 194 9.75 -15.74 3.24
C ALA A 194 10.28 -15.41 1.84
N TRP A 195 11.61 -15.39 1.64
CA TRP A 195 12.23 -14.98 0.37
C TRP A 195 12.83 -16.13 -0.44
N GLY A 196 12.86 -17.35 0.09
CA GLY A 196 13.28 -18.54 -0.67
C GLY A 196 14.69 -18.40 -1.23
N ALA A 197 14.81 -18.43 -2.55
CA ALA A 197 16.09 -18.32 -3.26
C ALA A 197 16.79 -16.97 -3.04
N ASP A 198 16.03 -15.90 -2.80
CA ASP A 198 16.57 -14.55 -2.62
C ASP A 198 17.03 -14.29 -1.17
N ALA A 199 16.72 -15.19 -0.25
CA ALA A 199 16.84 -14.94 1.19
C ALA A 199 18.26 -14.63 1.66
N GLU A 200 19.30 -15.21 1.04
CA GLU A 200 20.69 -14.96 1.44
C GLU A 200 21.15 -13.54 1.08
N ASP A 201 20.63 -12.98 -0.01
CA ASP A 201 20.90 -11.59 -0.38
C ASP A 201 20.12 -10.63 0.52
N VAL A 202 18.86 -10.96 0.84
CA VAL A 202 18.06 -10.18 1.80
C VAL A 202 18.67 -10.23 3.21
N LEU A 203 19.15 -11.38 3.68
CA LEU A 203 19.83 -11.50 4.97
C LEU A 203 21.10 -10.66 5.05
N ARG A 204 21.84 -10.55 3.93
CA ARG A 204 23.03 -9.69 3.85
C ARG A 204 22.69 -8.20 3.89
N GLN A 205 21.56 -7.82 3.29
CA GLN A 205 21.09 -6.44 3.27
C GLN A 205 20.40 -6.01 4.59
N TYR A 206 19.76 -6.96 5.28
CA TYR A 206 19.06 -6.77 6.55
C TYR A 206 19.62 -7.70 7.64
N PRO A 207 20.90 -7.55 8.03
CA PRO A 207 21.49 -8.40 9.04
C PRO A 207 20.88 -8.06 10.41
N LEU A 208 20.55 -9.10 11.22
CA LEU A 208 19.93 -8.91 12.54
C LEU A 208 20.74 -7.98 13.47
N THR A 209 22.06 -7.90 13.29
CA THR A 209 22.96 -7.02 14.06
C THR A 209 22.61 -5.53 13.95
N ASP A 210 21.91 -5.13 12.90
CA ASP A 210 21.57 -3.72 12.65
C ASP A 210 20.23 -3.34 13.28
N TYR A 211 19.50 -4.32 13.82
CA TYR A 211 18.14 -4.15 14.32
C TYR A 211 18.05 -4.56 15.81
N PRO A 212 17.11 -3.98 16.57
CA PRO A 212 16.95 -4.28 18.00
C PRO A 212 16.39 -5.69 18.26
N SER A 213 15.73 -6.29 17.26
CA SER A 213 15.03 -7.57 17.35
C SER A 213 14.77 -8.15 15.97
N ALA A 214 14.53 -9.46 15.92
CA ALA A 214 14.18 -10.17 14.68
C ALA A 214 12.86 -9.66 14.06
N PRO A 215 11.79 -9.37 14.82
CA PRO A 215 10.60 -8.72 14.28
C PRO A 215 10.90 -7.37 13.60
N ALA A 216 11.73 -6.51 14.21
CA ALA A 216 12.05 -5.20 13.63
C ALA A 216 12.83 -5.32 12.31
N ALA A 217 13.80 -6.25 12.25
CA ALA A 217 14.55 -6.54 11.02
C ALA A 217 13.63 -7.04 9.90
N PHE A 218 12.75 -7.99 10.23
CA PHE A 218 11.80 -8.55 9.28
C PHE A 218 10.77 -7.52 8.80
N ILE A 219 10.19 -6.73 9.70
CA ILE A 219 9.21 -5.70 9.35
C ILE A 219 9.84 -4.67 8.41
N GLN A 220 11.10 -4.26 8.64
CA GLN A 220 11.78 -3.35 7.73
C GLN A 220 12.02 -3.98 6.34
N ALA A 221 12.51 -5.22 6.30
CA ALA A 221 12.74 -5.93 5.03
C ALA A 221 11.43 -6.14 4.26
N ASP A 222 10.37 -6.52 4.96
CA ASP A 222 9.03 -6.70 4.41
C ASP A 222 8.42 -5.37 3.93
N ALA A 223 8.55 -4.29 4.71
CA ALA A 223 8.02 -3.00 4.32
C ALA A 223 8.67 -2.46 3.04
N ASP A 224 10.00 -2.54 2.97
CA ASP A 224 10.77 -2.14 1.80
C ASP A 224 10.38 -2.98 0.57
N ALA A 225 10.32 -4.31 0.72
CA ALA A 225 10.06 -5.24 -0.37
C ALA A 225 8.65 -5.12 -0.97
N TYR A 226 7.63 -4.98 -0.11
CA TYR A 226 6.24 -5.17 -0.52
C TYR A 226 5.49 -3.87 -0.77
N VAL A 227 5.83 -2.75 -0.12
CA VAL A 227 5.07 -1.50 -0.33
C VAL A 227 5.97 -0.31 -0.64
N ILE A 228 7.00 -0.04 0.16
CA ILE A 228 7.73 1.23 0.09
C ILE A 228 8.53 1.35 -1.21
N CYS A 229 9.36 0.35 -1.54
CA CYS A 229 10.17 0.40 -2.74
C CYS A 229 9.36 0.21 -4.04
N PRO A 230 8.34 -0.66 -4.08
CA PRO A 230 7.41 -0.69 -5.19
C PRO A 230 6.63 0.63 -5.38
N SER A 231 6.27 1.35 -4.31
CA SER A 231 5.64 2.69 -4.40
C SER A 231 6.55 3.69 -5.11
N ARG A 232 7.84 3.67 -4.76
CA ARG A 232 8.86 4.45 -5.48
C ARG A 232 8.90 4.08 -6.96
N ARG A 233 8.83 2.79 -7.30
CA ARG A 233 8.83 2.31 -8.69
C ARG A 233 7.62 2.80 -9.49
N VAL A 234 6.41 2.73 -8.92
CA VAL A 234 5.19 3.30 -9.53
C VAL A 234 5.36 4.79 -9.82
N ALA A 235 5.90 5.54 -8.86
CA ALA A 235 6.17 6.97 -9.03
C ALA A 235 7.17 7.22 -10.19
N ARG A 236 8.23 6.40 -10.33
CA ARG A 236 9.17 6.50 -11.46
C ARG A 236 8.48 6.21 -12.80
N TYR A 237 7.62 5.19 -12.87
CA TYR A 237 6.86 4.87 -14.08
C TYR A 237 5.94 6.02 -14.51
N ALA A 238 5.20 6.62 -13.57
CA ALA A 238 4.37 7.79 -13.85
C ALA A 238 5.20 9.00 -14.30
N ALA A 239 6.30 9.31 -13.62
CA ALA A 239 7.14 10.45 -13.98
C ALA A 239 7.74 10.30 -15.38
N ARG A 240 8.26 9.11 -15.72
CA ARG A 240 8.79 8.80 -17.06
C ARG A 240 7.72 8.83 -18.15
N ALA A 241 6.47 8.55 -17.81
CA ALA A 241 5.33 8.71 -18.71
C ALA A 241 4.86 10.17 -18.85
N GLY A 242 5.58 11.14 -18.28
CA GLY A 242 5.27 12.56 -18.34
C GLY A 242 4.11 12.98 -17.42
N ARG A 243 3.75 12.17 -16.42
CA ARG A 243 2.74 12.54 -15.42
C ARG A 243 3.39 13.38 -14.32
N ARG A 244 2.61 14.28 -13.73
CA ARG A 244 3.08 15.00 -12.54
C ARG A 244 2.89 14.11 -11.32
N VAL A 245 3.96 13.90 -10.56
CA VAL A 245 3.98 12.92 -9.46
C VAL A 245 4.40 13.58 -8.15
N TRP A 246 3.70 13.27 -7.07
CA TRP A 246 4.06 13.65 -5.71
C TRP A 246 4.15 12.40 -4.85
N VAL A 247 5.22 12.30 -4.06
CA VAL A 247 5.44 11.15 -3.19
C VAL A 247 5.40 11.59 -1.73
N ALA A 248 4.66 10.88 -0.88
CA ALA A 248 4.59 11.11 0.55
C ALA A 248 4.98 9.86 1.34
N GLU A 249 5.38 10.09 2.57
CA GLU A 249 5.57 9.08 3.59
C GLU A 249 4.86 9.54 4.86
N PHE A 250 4.01 8.69 5.42
CA PHE A 250 3.39 8.95 6.71
C PHE A 250 4.15 8.21 7.81
N ALA A 251 4.56 8.91 8.86
CA ALA A 251 5.46 8.37 9.87
C ALA A 251 5.11 8.87 11.28
N HIS A 252 3.82 9.09 11.54
CA HIS A 252 3.33 9.48 12.85
C HIS A 252 2.75 8.28 13.60
N PHE A 253 3.25 8.06 14.80
CA PHE A 253 2.73 7.07 15.73
C PHE A 253 1.59 7.66 16.55
N GLN A 254 0.38 7.09 16.47
CA GLN A 254 -0.73 7.47 17.34
C GLN A 254 -0.87 6.49 18.52
N PRO A 255 -0.51 6.86 19.77
CA PRO A 255 -0.61 5.95 20.91
C PRO A 255 -2.06 5.62 21.29
N SER A 256 -2.29 4.41 21.82
CA SER A 256 -3.59 4.01 22.38
C SER A 256 -3.82 4.56 23.79
N PRO A 257 -4.90 5.33 24.05
CA PRO A 257 -5.19 5.84 25.39
C PRO A 257 -5.42 4.74 26.43
N SER A 258 -5.85 3.55 25.99
CA SER A 258 -6.14 2.41 26.87
C SER A 258 -4.91 1.56 27.20
N GLN A 259 -3.74 1.88 26.62
CA GLN A 259 -2.50 1.15 26.85
C GLN A 259 -1.35 2.12 27.15
N PRO A 260 -0.88 2.22 28.41
CA PRO A 260 0.25 3.09 28.75
C PRO A 260 1.50 2.74 27.95
N MET A 261 2.34 3.75 27.65
CA MET A 261 3.72 3.57 27.17
C MET A 261 4.43 2.54 28.07
N GLY A 262 4.68 1.35 27.54
CA GLY A 262 5.15 0.23 28.36
C GLY A 262 4.63 -1.14 27.96
N CYS A 263 3.78 -1.27 26.93
CA CYS A 263 3.53 -2.56 26.28
C CYS A 263 4.75 -2.98 25.43
N SER A 264 5.89 -3.17 26.09
CA SER A 264 7.05 -3.93 25.58
C SER A 264 6.88 -5.44 25.81
N GLY A 265 5.77 -5.83 26.46
CA GLY A 265 5.42 -7.20 26.79
C GLY A 265 4.61 -7.85 25.68
N TYR A 266 5.34 -8.41 24.72
CA TYR A 266 4.92 -9.46 23.81
C TYR A 266 4.37 -10.69 24.58
N GLY A 267 3.12 -10.62 25.06
CA GLY A 267 2.52 -11.65 25.92
C GLY A 267 1.03 -11.88 25.63
N PRO A 268 0.49 -13.06 26.00
CA PRO A 268 -0.79 -13.58 25.51
C PRO A 268 -2.05 -12.87 26.08
N GLN A 269 -1.91 -11.74 26.78
CA GLN A 269 -3.03 -11.10 27.50
C GLN A 269 -3.21 -9.60 27.28
N GLY A 270 -2.57 -8.92 26.32
CA GLY A 270 -2.68 -7.45 26.38
C GLY A 270 -2.31 -6.57 25.21
N CYS A 271 -2.31 -7.02 23.96
CA CYS A 271 -2.33 -6.08 22.82
C CYS A 271 -3.44 -6.53 21.88
N GLN A 272 -4.67 -6.06 22.10
CA GLN A 272 -5.76 -6.34 21.17
C GLN A 272 -5.59 -5.40 19.97
N GLY A 273 -5.20 -5.99 18.85
CA GLY A 273 -4.89 -5.32 17.60
C GLY A 273 -6.06 -4.58 16.96
N PHE A 274 -5.73 -3.88 15.87
CA PHE A 274 -6.54 -2.92 15.12
C PHE A 274 -7.03 -1.75 15.98
N GLY A 275 -6.11 -0.84 16.27
CA GLY A 275 -6.45 0.55 16.45
C GLY A 275 -5.65 1.28 17.51
N CYS A 276 -5.32 2.53 17.19
CA CYS A 276 -4.11 3.26 17.55
C CYS A 276 -2.85 2.41 17.30
N ASP A 277 -1.74 3.03 16.92
CA ASP A 277 -0.49 2.29 16.82
C ASP A 277 -0.12 1.78 18.22
N ASN A 278 0.12 0.47 18.34
CA ASN A 278 0.34 -0.21 19.62
C ASN A 278 1.84 -0.52 19.78
N GLY A 279 2.60 0.45 20.28
CA GLY A 279 4.00 0.26 20.70
C GLY A 279 4.98 1.27 20.09
N VAL A 280 6.15 1.47 20.68
CA VAL A 280 7.17 2.33 20.06
C VAL A 280 8.07 1.46 19.19
N GLU A 281 7.93 1.55 17.86
CA GLU A 281 8.83 0.90 16.91
C GLU A 281 9.95 1.88 16.50
N LEU A 282 11.16 1.36 16.29
CA LEU A 282 12.28 2.19 15.87
C LEU A 282 12.11 2.64 14.41
N ASP A 283 12.27 3.94 14.17
CA ASP A 283 12.61 4.47 12.85
C ASP A 283 14.04 4.01 12.51
N VAL A 284 14.17 2.79 11.99
CA VAL A 284 15.47 2.17 11.70
C VAL A 284 15.93 2.60 10.32
N VAL A 285 16.89 3.51 10.29
CA VAL A 285 17.63 3.85 9.06
C VAL A 285 18.64 2.73 8.77
N PRO A 286 18.60 2.09 7.59
CA PRO A 286 19.57 1.08 7.18
C PRO A 286 21.02 1.55 7.36
N GLY A 287 21.85 0.68 7.94
CA GLY A 287 23.27 0.99 8.19
C GLY A 287 23.53 1.96 9.36
N ARG A 288 22.49 2.37 10.12
CA ARG A 288 22.65 3.10 11.38
C ARG A 288 22.11 2.27 12.53
N HIS A 289 22.98 2.00 13.52
CA HIS A 289 22.51 1.49 14.81
C HIS A 289 21.70 2.58 15.52
N VAL A 290 20.38 2.45 15.53
CA VAL A 290 19.49 3.36 16.26
C VAL A 290 19.28 2.80 17.66
N THR A 291 19.78 3.51 18.69
CA THR A 291 19.70 3.07 20.10
C THR A 291 18.50 3.64 20.84
N HIS A 292 17.64 4.44 20.20
CA HIS A 292 16.52 5.14 20.82
C HIS A 292 15.20 4.89 20.09
N GLN A 293 14.19 4.40 20.83
CA GLN A 293 12.79 4.29 20.40
C GLN A 293 12.25 5.67 20.00
N THR A 294 11.66 5.79 18.81
CA THR A 294 11.11 7.05 18.27
C THR A 294 9.62 6.93 18.02
N GLU A 295 8.88 8.03 18.18
CA GLU A 295 7.45 8.13 17.79
C GLU A 295 7.28 8.40 16.28
N LEU A 296 8.36 8.21 15.50
CA LEU A 296 8.45 8.54 14.08
C LEU A 296 8.23 7.30 13.21
N TRP A 297 7.18 6.53 13.50
CA TRP A 297 6.83 5.36 12.72
C TRP A 297 5.32 5.25 12.53
N ALA A 298 4.85 4.61 11.46
CA ALA A 298 3.43 4.35 11.26
C ALA A 298 3.19 3.00 10.59
N SER A 299 2.20 2.27 11.10
CA SER A 299 1.75 0.99 10.54
C SER A 299 0.92 1.19 9.26
N HIS A 300 0.74 0.10 8.50
CA HIS A 300 -0.05 0.12 7.27
C HIS A 300 -1.47 0.65 7.51
N GLY A 301 -1.83 1.76 6.85
CA GLY A 301 -3.14 2.41 6.97
C GLY A 301 -3.28 3.37 8.15
N GLY A 302 -2.20 3.61 8.93
CA GLY A 302 -2.19 4.62 10.00
C GLY A 302 -2.46 6.06 9.50
N ASP A 303 -2.23 6.31 8.21
CA ASP A 303 -2.48 7.60 7.57
C ASP A 303 -3.96 7.88 7.30
N VAL A 304 -4.82 6.85 7.20
CA VAL A 304 -6.23 6.99 6.79
C VAL A 304 -6.99 7.97 7.68
N LYS A 305 -6.85 7.87 9.01
CA LYS A 305 -7.53 8.79 9.94
C LYS A 305 -7.14 10.25 9.71
N PHE A 306 -5.86 10.50 9.43
CA PHE A 306 -5.33 11.84 9.20
C PHE A 306 -5.81 12.41 7.87
N VAL A 307 -5.96 11.56 6.83
CA VAL A 307 -6.52 11.92 5.52
C VAL A 307 -8.00 12.29 5.60
N PHE A 308 -8.77 11.61 6.44
CA PHE A 308 -10.21 11.88 6.59
C PHE A 308 -10.56 12.86 7.72
N GLY A 309 -9.60 13.28 8.54
CA GLY A 309 -9.87 14.16 9.68
C GLY A 309 -10.75 13.52 10.74
N THR A 310 -10.65 12.20 10.91
CA THR A 310 -11.46 11.47 11.88
C THR A 310 -10.87 11.64 13.27
N GLU A 311 -11.14 12.80 13.90
CA GLU A 311 -10.55 13.18 15.21
C GLU A 311 -10.93 12.24 16.35
N THR A 312 -12.10 11.58 16.24
CA THR A 312 -12.62 10.62 17.22
C THR A 312 -13.29 9.47 16.48
N GLY A 313 -13.09 8.24 16.95
CA GLY A 313 -13.72 7.06 16.35
C GLY A 313 -12.91 5.78 16.50
N PRO A 314 -13.51 4.62 16.21
CA PRO A 314 -12.79 3.35 16.20
C PRO A 314 -11.64 3.46 15.19
N ASP A 315 -10.46 2.99 15.60
CA ASP A 315 -9.34 2.87 14.68
C ASP A 315 -9.30 1.51 13.97
N GLY A 316 -8.84 1.56 12.72
CA GLY A 316 -8.45 0.40 11.94
C GLY A 316 -9.54 -0.21 11.07
N LEU A 317 -9.07 -0.99 10.09
CA LEU A 317 -9.85 -1.89 9.22
C LEU A 317 -10.41 -3.11 9.99
N GLY A 318 -10.58 -3.00 11.32
CA GLY A 318 -10.96 -4.09 12.20
C GLY A 318 -12.45 -4.41 12.16
N PRO A 319 -12.87 -5.58 12.68
CA PRO A 319 -14.28 -5.93 12.78
C PRO A 319 -15.04 -4.89 13.62
N PRO A 320 -16.36 -4.69 13.43
CA PRO A 320 -17.18 -3.72 14.17
C PRO A 320 -17.14 -3.85 15.70
N SER A 321 -16.69 -5.00 16.21
CA SER A 321 -16.46 -5.25 17.63
C SER A 321 -15.20 -4.59 18.18
N ASN A 322 -14.35 -4.03 17.32
CA ASN A 322 -13.16 -3.32 17.73
C ASN A 322 -13.47 -1.87 18.07
N LEU A 323 -13.24 -1.52 19.33
CA LEU A 323 -13.64 -0.25 19.94
C LEU A 323 -12.42 0.57 20.38
N SER A 324 -11.24 0.34 19.80
CA SER A 324 -10.07 1.18 20.06
C SER A 324 -10.35 2.60 19.57
N HIS A 325 -10.79 3.47 20.49
CA HIS A 325 -11.05 4.87 20.23
C HIS A 325 -9.79 5.67 20.52
N CYS A 326 -9.27 6.31 19.49
CA CYS A 326 -8.07 7.14 19.58
C CYS A 326 -8.51 8.55 19.23
N GLU A 327 -8.20 9.48 20.14
CA GLU A 327 -8.54 10.88 20.00
C GLU A 327 -7.30 11.65 19.60
N PHE A 328 -7.44 12.54 18.62
CA PHE A 328 -6.33 13.42 18.27
C PHE A 328 -6.03 14.42 19.39
N ASP A 329 -4.77 14.50 19.79
CA ASP A 329 -4.27 15.63 20.56
C ASP A 329 -4.24 16.93 19.70
N ALA A 330 -3.69 18.01 20.25
CA ALA A 330 -3.65 19.29 19.52
C ALA A 330 -2.75 19.24 18.27
N ASP A 331 -1.64 18.50 18.36
CA ASP A 331 -0.62 18.41 17.32
C ASP A 331 -1.07 17.45 16.21
N GLU A 332 -1.70 16.33 16.57
CA GLU A 332 -2.33 15.38 15.65
C GLU A 332 -3.47 16.03 14.85
N ARG A 333 -4.28 16.89 15.49
CA ARG A 333 -5.28 17.69 14.76
C ARG A 333 -4.64 18.63 13.76
N GLN A 334 -3.50 19.24 14.11
CA GLN A 334 -2.78 20.10 13.19
C GLN A 334 -2.16 19.32 12.03
N LEU A 335 -1.55 18.16 12.31
CA LEU A 335 -1.03 17.26 11.30
C LEU A 335 -2.15 16.82 10.35
N SER A 336 -3.30 16.37 10.88
CA SER A 336 -4.45 15.97 10.07
C SER A 336 -4.99 17.12 9.22
N ARG A 337 -5.13 18.34 9.76
CA ARG A 337 -5.50 19.52 8.96
C ARG A 337 -4.52 19.77 7.82
N THR A 338 -3.23 19.56 8.06
CA THR A 338 -2.18 19.76 7.07
C THR A 338 -2.25 18.70 5.97
N VAL A 339 -2.39 17.42 6.35
CA VAL A 339 -2.59 16.29 5.43
C VAL A 339 -3.84 16.52 4.57
N MET A 340 -4.99 16.84 5.19
CA MET A 340 -6.24 17.15 4.48
C MET A 340 -6.08 18.32 3.52
N ALA A 341 -5.36 19.38 3.90
CA ALA A 341 -5.13 20.54 3.06
C ALA A 341 -4.34 20.17 1.79
N HIS A 342 -3.28 19.36 1.92
CA HIS A 342 -2.51 18.88 0.76
C HIS A 342 -3.33 17.95 -0.14
N TRP A 343 -4.11 17.02 0.42
CA TRP A 343 -4.98 16.13 -0.36
C TRP A 343 -6.08 16.90 -1.09
N ALA A 344 -6.70 17.88 -0.43
CA ALA A 344 -7.71 18.74 -1.06
C ALA A 344 -7.12 19.63 -2.15
N ALA A 345 -5.93 20.20 -1.93
CA ALA A 345 -5.20 20.98 -2.93
C ALA A 345 -4.85 20.13 -4.16
N PHE A 346 -4.37 18.90 -3.94
CA PHE A 346 -4.13 17.93 -5.01
C PHE A 346 -5.42 17.57 -5.76
N ALA A 347 -6.50 17.25 -5.05
CA ALA A 347 -7.76 16.88 -5.67
C ALA A 347 -8.32 18.01 -6.56
N ARG A 348 -8.17 19.27 -6.11
CA ARG A 348 -8.69 20.45 -6.80
C ARG A 348 -7.79 20.94 -7.94
N HIS A 349 -6.48 20.91 -7.76
CA HIS A 349 -5.52 21.59 -8.64
C HIS A 349 -4.49 20.67 -9.29
N GLY A 350 -4.44 19.40 -8.88
CA GLY A 350 -3.36 18.48 -9.22
C GLY A 350 -2.02 19.01 -8.72
N ASN A 351 -1.98 19.75 -7.63
CA ASN A 351 -0.74 20.17 -6.98
C ASN A 351 -1.04 20.29 -5.49
N PRO A 352 -0.42 19.46 -4.63
CA PRO A 352 -0.67 19.49 -3.19
C PRO A 352 -0.24 20.80 -2.52
N ASN A 353 0.53 21.65 -3.19
CA ASN A 353 0.93 22.96 -2.65
C ASN A 353 -0.04 24.09 -3.02
N ALA A 354 -0.97 23.86 -3.96
CA ALA A 354 -1.75 24.92 -4.55
C ALA A 354 -2.72 25.56 -3.54
N GLY A 355 -2.62 26.88 -3.37
CA GLY A 355 -3.48 27.65 -2.47
C GLY A 355 -3.11 27.52 -0.99
N LEU A 356 -1.98 26.89 -0.67
CA LEU A 356 -1.49 26.77 0.71
C LEU A 356 -0.46 27.86 0.99
N ALA A 357 -0.72 28.72 1.97
CA ALA A 357 0.22 29.73 2.47
C ALA A 357 1.22 29.10 3.46
N LEU A 358 1.86 28.01 3.03
CA LEU A 358 2.82 27.27 3.84
C LEU A 358 4.23 27.56 3.31
N GLU A 359 4.76 28.73 3.65
CA GLU A 359 6.04 29.26 3.13
C GLU A 359 7.26 28.35 3.39
N GLN A 360 7.13 27.34 4.24
CA GLN A 360 8.20 26.38 4.57
C GLN A 360 7.93 24.93 4.12
N LEU A 361 6.79 24.65 3.46
CA LEU A 361 6.26 23.28 3.26
C LEU A 361 5.99 22.93 1.80
N SER A 362 6.89 23.29 0.89
CA SER A 362 6.75 22.95 -0.52
C SER A 362 6.99 21.46 -0.73
N TRP A 363 5.95 20.71 -1.10
CA TRP A 363 6.02 19.32 -1.55
C TRP A 363 6.56 19.26 -2.98
N PRO A 364 7.83 18.89 -3.20
CA PRO A 364 8.40 18.79 -4.53
C PRO A 364 7.71 17.70 -5.35
N SER A 365 7.51 17.95 -6.63
CA SER A 365 7.14 16.89 -7.58
C SER A 365 8.36 16.07 -7.99
N ALA A 366 8.15 14.84 -8.45
CA ALA A 366 9.22 14.07 -9.07
C ALA A 366 9.73 14.74 -10.34
N GLU A 367 11.04 14.68 -10.57
CA GLU A 367 11.70 15.29 -11.73
C GLU A 367 12.42 14.23 -12.55
N VAL A 368 12.25 14.27 -13.88
CA VAL A 368 12.98 13.39 -14.79
C VAL A 368 14.25 14.10 -15.26
N ARG A 369 15.41 13.54 -14.92
CA ARG A 369 16.72 14.01 -15.35
C ARG A 369 16.94 13.78 -16.85
N ALA A 370 17.91 14.49 -17.42
CA ALA A 370 18.29 14.36 -18.83
C ALA A 370 18.79 12.95 -19.21
N ASP A 371 19.33 12.19 -18.25
CA ASP A 371 19.79 10.81 -18.43
C ASP A 371 18.67 9.75 -18.24
N GLY A 372 17.42 10.19 -18.00
CA GLY A 372 16.26 9.32 -17.78
C GLY A 372 16.13 8.77 -16.36
N GLN A 373 17.02 9.16 -15.44
CA GLN A 373 16.81 8.95 -14.01
C GLN A 373 15.66 9.82 -13.51
N VAL A 374 14.99 9.39 -12.44
CA VAL A 374 13.88 10.13 -11.83
C VAL A 374 14.29 10.48 -10.41
N ASP A 375 14.35 11.78 -10.13
CA ASP A 375 14.55 12.31 -8.79
C ASP A 375 13.21 12.38 -8.09
N ILE A 376 13.09 11.63 -6.99
CA ILE A 376 11.90 11.59 -6.15
C ILE A 376 12.28 12.17 -4.80
N SER A 377 11.72 13.34 -4.50
CA SER A 377 11.68 13.86 -3.15
C SER A 377 10.33 13.51 -2.52
N ARG A 378 10.34 13.14 -1.23
CA ARG A 378 9.14 12.74 -0.49
C ARG A 378 8.75 13.82 0.52
N MET A 379 7.46 14.04 0.70
CA MET A 379 6.93 14.75 1.85
C MET A 379 6.71 13.77 3.00
N ARG A 380 7.41 13.94 4.11
CA ARG A 380 7.18 13.12 5.32
C ARG A 380 6.20 13.81 6.25
N PHE A 381 5.12 13.13 6.62
CA PHE A 381 4.11 13.59 7.56
C PHE A 381 4.33 12.95 8.94
N SER A 382 4.70 13.76 9.94
CA SER A 382 4.80 13.33 11.34
C SER A 382 4.65 14.52 12.31
N VAL A 383 4.47 14.26 13.60
CA VAL A 383 4.69 15.27 14.65
C VAL A 383 6.15 15.13 15.12
N GLU A 384 7.08 15.95 14.61
CA GLU A 384 8.46 15.98 15.13
C GLU A 384 8.52 16.90 16.37
N ALA A 385 8.85 16.35 17.54
CA ALA A 385 9.16 17.13 18.74
C ALA A 385 10.59 17.70 18.66
N THR A 386 10.81 18.77 17.88
CA THR A 386 12.00 19.60 18.08
C THR A 386 11.64 21.09 18.17
N ASP A 387 11.94 21.67 19.32
CA ASP A 387 12.04 23.12 19.58
C ASP A 387 10.76 23.98 19.43
N GLY A 388 9.59 23.45 19.79
CA GLY A 388 8.39 24.26 20.00
C GLY A 388 7.82 24.94 18.74
N ALA A 389 8.31 24.55 17.56
CA ALA A 389 7.71 24.84 16.28
C ALA A 389 7.28 23.52 15.64
N LEU A 390 6.01 23.44 15.21
CA LEU A 390 5.49 22.31 14.44
C LEU A 390 6.14 22.30 13.06
N THR A 391 7.29 21.64 12.94
CA THR A 391 8.03 21.46 11.68
C THR A 391 8.20 19.97 11.37
N GLY A 392 7.14 19.19 11.53
CA GLY A 392 7.10 17.76 11.19
C GLY A 392 6.96 17.46 9.69
N LEU A 393 7.59 18.27 8.85
CA LEU A 393 7.55 18.15 7.39
C LEU A 393 8.97 18.39 6.86
N ARG A 394 9.67 17.29 6.56
CA ARG A 394 10.95 17.34 5.87
C ARG A 394 10.77 16.84 4.44
N ALA A 395 11.31 17.60 3.49
CA ALA A 395 11.64 17.07 2.18
C ALA A 395 12.93 16.24 2.33
N GLY A 396 12.82 14.92 2.31
CA GLY A 396 13.97 14.04 2.52
C GLY A 396 13.54 12.61 2.77
N MET A 397 14.26 11.67 2.16
CA MET A 397 14.00 10.24 2.31
C MET A 397 14.44 9.80 3.72
N HIS A 398 13.62 9.03 4.43
CA HIS A 398 14.19 7.98 5.26
C HIS A 398 14.85 6.99 4.31
N ASP A 399 16.14 6.70 4.46
CA ASP A 399 16.83 5.82 3.54
C ASP A 399 16.18 4.43 3.62
N HIS A 400 15.58 3.96 2.53
CA HIS A 400 15.12 2.57 2.39
C HIS A 400 16.07 1.87 1.42
N ASN A 401 16.25 0.55 1.53
CA ASN A 401 17.19 -0.17 0.65
C ASN A 401 16.59 -0.46 -0.73
N CYS A 402 15.90 0.51 -1.31
CA CYS A 402 15.17 0.31 -2.54
C CYS A 402 16.08 0.11 -3.76
N ASP A 403 17.34 0.56 -3.72
CA ASP A 403 18.31 0.27 -4.78
C ASP A 403 18.74 -1.20 -4.77
N PHE A 404 18.80 -1.81 -3.58
CA PHE A 404 18.95 -3.26 -3.44
C PHE A 404 17.72 -3.99 -4.01
N TRP A 405 16.51 -3.58 -3.65
CA TRP A 405 15.28 -4.20 -4.17
C TRP A 405 15.09 -3.99 -5.68
N ASP A 406 15.52 -2.86 -6.22
CA ASP A 406 15.56 -2.62 -7.67
C ASP A 406 16.64 -3.45 -8.37
N THR A 407 17.67 -3.91 -7.67
CA THR A 407 18.65 -4.85 -8.23
C THR A 407 18.10 -6.29 -8.21
N LEU A 408 17.46 -6.67 -7.11
CA LEU A 408 16.89 -8.00 -6.92
C LEU A 408 15.65 -8.23 -7.81
N TYR A 409 14.82 -7.20 -7.97
CA TYR A 409 13.63 -7.21 -8.82
C TYR A 409 13.68 -6.06 -9.84
N PRO A 410 14.50 -6.19 -10.89
CA PRO A 410 14.80 -5.08 -11.80
C PRO A 410 13.60 -4.58 -12.58
N GLU A 411 13.58 -3.26 -12.78
CA GLU A 411 12.69 -2.63 -13.75
C GLU A 411 13.08 -3.12 -15.16
N GLY A 412 12.16 -3.79 -15.86
CA GLY A 412 12.37 -4.14 -17.26
C GLY A 412 12.61 -2.88 -18.13
N PRO A 413 13.33 -2.98 -19.26
CA PRO A 413 13.62 -1.82 -20.11
C PRO A 413 12.33 -1.14 -20.58
N LEU A 414 12.33 0.20 -20.71
CA LEU A 414 11.23 0.95 -21.31
C LEU A 414 11.16 0.61 -22.80
N ASP A 415 10.16 -0.14 -23.24
CA ASP A 415 9.89 -0.32 -24.67
C ASP A 415 8.96 0.79 -25.15
N ALA A 416 9.52 2.00 -25.32
CA ALA A 416 8.80 3.19 -25.77
C ALA A 416 8.21 3.02 -27.19
N ALA A 417 8.66 2.02 -27.96
CA ALA A 417 8.17 1.73 -29.30
C ALA A 417 6.80 1.01 -29.32
N LYS A 418 6.27 0.63 -28.16
CA LYS A 418 4.93 0.03 -28.00
C LYS A 418 4.06 0.83 -27.04
N VAL A 419 3.91 2.14 -27.27
CA VAL A 419 2.68 2.81 -26.86
C VAL A 419 1.56 2.12 -27.65
N ILE A 420 0.81 1.29 -26.95
CA ILE A 420 -0.23 0.42 -27.51
C ILE A 420 -1.22 1.28 -28.31
N GLN A 421 -1.06 1.31 -29.64
CA GLN A 421 -2.17 1.49 -30.56
C GLN A 421 -2.84 0.11 -30.70
N GLU A 422 -3.75 -0.25 -29.79
CA GLU A 422 -4.46 -1.53 -29.90
C GLU A 422 -5.97 -1.39 -29.66
N PRO A 423 -6.74 -2.32 -30.25
CA PRO A 423 -8.11 -2.11 -30.63
C PRO A 423 -9.04 -2.23 -29.43
N ARG A 424 -10.20 -1.58 -29.55
CA ARG A 424 -11.32 -1.77 -28.63
C ARG A 424 -11.62 -3.26 -28.52
N VAL A 425 -11.67 -3.80 -27.30
CA VAL A 425 -12.44 -5.03 -27.06
C VAL A 425 -13.90 -4.66 -27.32
N ALA A 426 -14.37 -4.95 -28.53
CA ALA A 426 -15.77 -4.78 -28.89
C ALA A 426 -16.59 -5.80 -28.09
N GLY A 427 -17.47 -5.34 -27.19
CA GLY A 427 -18.38 -6.26 -26.51
C GLY A 427 -19.11 -5.76 -25.27
N PHE A 428 -18.72 -4.65 -24.65
CA PHE A 428 -19.33 -4.21 -23.38
C PHE A 428 -19.98 -2.81 -23.42
N THR A 429 -20.35 -2.34 -24.61
CA THR A 429 -21.11 -1.09 -24.80
C THR A 429 -22.62 -1.21 -24.55
N GLU A 430 -23.14 -2.39 -24.19
CA GLU A 430 -24.60 -2.61 -24.09
C GLU A 430 -25.17 -2.65 -22.66
N TRP A 431 -24.38 -2.38 -21.63
CA TRP A 431 -24.88 -2.22 -20.26
C TRP A 431 -24.49 -0.83 -19.72
N VAL A 432 -25.26 0.21 -20.09
CA VAL A 432 -25.68 1.38 -19.27
C VAL A 432 -26.66 2.22 -20.10
#